data_AF-A0A382LHT8-F1
#
_entry.id   AF-A0A382LHT8-F1
#
_cell.length_a   1.000
_cell.length_b   1.000
_cell.length_c   1.000
_cell.angle_alpha   90.00
_cell.angle_beta   90.00
_cell.angle_gamma   90.00
#
_symmetry.space_group_name_H-M   'P 1'
#
loop_
_entity.id
_entity.type
_entity.pdbx_description
1 polymer ?
#
loop_
_entity_poly.entity_id
_entity_poly.type
_entity_poly.pdbx_seq_one_letter_code
_entity_poly.pdbx_strand_id
1 'polypeptide(L)'
;MKNVKTLLILLSISTFIFASATRTDALGGAGFWADDYANIGAFPASVNNHNVAWTNGDDFTSVWNSDGTTWGFSGGMGNDDVVNMMWGNGSMGVTFGLGMSPEVVADATTTPATAAVDAETTYNIGFGMPLAGMDFGGTYDGSTIGVNLRRAQDIWLWDTMLIGFDTTPEDTDAGTLADMNFGVHCYSNNSYENGTNGLFALGFEYGAYGEEDAVMNLVWNFAVESAMTDWATLRVGYNKAHDFGGGANSGGAVVMGLGFNYGS
;
A
#
# COMPACT_ATOMS: atom_id res chain seq x y z
N MET A 1 -31.46 23.64 -5.30
CA MET A 1 -30.25 24.21 -4.67
C MET A 1 -29.88 23.59 -3.32
N LYS A 2 -30.82 23.41 -2.35
CA LYS A 2 -30.51 22.76 -1.05
C LYS A 2 -29.98 21.32 -1.19
N ASN A 3 -30.56 20.53 -2.10
CA ASN A 3 -30.11 19.15 -2.34
C ASN A 3 -28.82 19.09 -3.17
N VAL A 4 -28.55 20.10 -4.00
CA VAL A 4 -27.29 20.17 -4.78
C VAL A 4 -26.10 20.43 -3.87
N LYS A 5 -26.22 21.31 -2.87
CA LYS A 5 -25.17 21.50 -1.85
C LYS A 5 -24.95 20.24 -1.03
N THR A 6 -26.01 19.56 -0.60
CA THR A 6 -25.89 18.31 0.17
C THR A 6 -25.26 17.21 -0.67
N LEU A 7 -25.62 17.10 -1.96
CA LEU A 7 -25.04 16.16 -2.91
C LEU A 7 -23.56 16.49 -3.18
N LEU A 8 -23.20 17.76 -3.37
CA LEU A 8 -21.81 18.19 -3.57
C LEU A 8 -20.95 17.95 -2.33
N ILE A 9 -21.50 18.19 -1.14
CA ILE A 9 -20.84 17.93 0.15
C ILE A 9 -20.69 16.42 0.36
N LEU A 10 -21.70 15.61 0.01
CA LEU A 10 -21.58 14.16 0.05
C LEU A 10 -20.55 13.67 -0.97
N LEU A 11 -20.53 14.21 -2.19
CA LEU A 11 -19.57 13.90 -3.25
C LEU A 11 -18.13 14.19 -2.83
N SER A 12 -17.89 15.36 -2.22
CA SER A 12 -16.56 15.76 -1.76
C SER A 12 -16.12 14.91 -0.57
N ILE A 13 -16.96 14.74 0.47
CA ILE A 13 -16.67 13.86 1.62
C ILE A 13 -16.46 12.40 1.19
N SER A 14 -17.13 11.96 0.13
CA SER A 14 -17.00 10.63 -0.45
C SER A 14 -15.66 10.45 -1.13
N THR A 15 -15.25 11.34 -2.05
CA THR A 15 -13.91 11.27 -2.67
C THR A 15 -12.77 11.18 -1.64
N PHE A 16 -12.97 11.68 -0.42
CA PHE A 16 -11.99 11.70 0.66
C PHE A 16 -11.75 10.38 1.41
N ILE A 17 -12.65 9.40 1.34
CA ILE A 17 -12.50 8.10 2.04
C ILE A 17 -11.99 6.99 1.10
N PHE A 18 -12.06 7.19 -0.22
CA PHE A 18 -12.12 6.09 -1.21
C PHE A 18 -10.86 5.85 -2.06
N ALA A 19 -9.77 6.60 -1.83
CA ALA A 19 -8.47 6.25 -2.39
C ALA A 19 -7.28 6.37 -1.41
N SER A 20 -7.55 6.13 -0.14
CA SER A 20 -6.47 5.83 0.82
C SER A 20 -6.07 4.35 0.76
N ALA A 21 -4.87 4.03 1.28
CA ALA A 21 -4.40 2.65 1.48
C ALA A 21 -5.40 1.78 2.28
N THR A 22 -6.22 2.41 3.13
CA THR A 22 -7.33 1.79 3.87
C THR A 22 -8.25 0.93 2.99
N ARG A 23 -8.41 1.28 1.70
CA ARG A 23 -9.19 0.49 0.74
C ARG A 23 -8.58 -0.90 0.55
N THR A 24 -7.29 -0.96 0.24
CA THR A 24 -6.61 -2.24 -0.02
C THR A 24 -6.31 -2.97 1.27
N ASP A 25 -6.09 -2.26 2.38
CA ASP A 25 -5.95 -2.88 3.70
C ASP A 25 -7.21 -3.64 4.10
N ALA A 26 -8.39 -3.07 3.81
CA ALA A 26 -9.66 -3.75 3.98
C ALA A 26 -9.83 -4.99 3.10
N LEU A 27 -9.00 -5.17 2.07
CA LEU A 27 -9.01 -6.32 1.17
C LEU A 27 -7.81 -7.26 1.40
N GLY A 28 -7.11 -7.13 2.53
CA GLY A 28 -5.96 -7.95 2.89
C GLY A 28 -4.61 -7.45 2.36
N GLY A 29 -4.54 -6.25 1.79
CA GLY A 29 -3.32 -5.59 1.34
C GLY A 29 -3.23 -5.44 -0.18
N ALA A 30 -2.51 -4.42 -0.63
CA ALA A 30 -2.44 -4.04 -2.04
C ALA A 30 -1.79 -5.11 -2.94
N GLY A 31 -0.88 -5.92 -2.41
CA GLY A 31 -0.16 -6.95 -3.19
C GLY A 31 -1.09 -8.01 -3.82
N PHE A 32 -2.27 -8.24 -3.23
CA PHE A 32 -3.29 -9.15 -3.76
C PHE A 32 -4.11 -8.57 -4.92
N TRP A 33 -4.01 -7.27 -5.18
CA TRP A 33 -4.88 -6.55 -6.12
C TRP A 33 -4.04 -5.83 -7.18
N ALA A 34 -3.59 -6.58 -8.19
CA ALA A 34 -2.68 -6.07 -9.22
C ALA A 34 -3.22 -4.87 -10.02
N ASP A 35 -4.54 -4.78 -10.17
CA ASP A 35 -5.21 -3.70 -10.90
C ASP A 35 -5.40 -2.43 -10.06
N ASP A 36 -5.14 -2.52 -8.75
CA ASP A 36 -5.24 -1.40 -7.83
C ASP A 36 -3.93 -0.59 -7.83
N TYR A 37 -4.01 0.74 -7.95
CA TYR A 37 -2.79 1.56 -8.04
C TYR A 37 -1.94 1.55 -6.77
N ALA A 38 -2.48 1.17 -5.60
CA ALA A 38 -1.68 0.99 -4.39
C ALA A 38 -0.64 -0.13 -4.57
N ASN A 39 -0.85 -1.05 -5.54
CA ASN A 39 0.10 -2.07 -5.91
C ASN A 39 1.44 -1.49 -6.40
N ILE A 40 1.49 -0.23 -6.87
CA ILE A 40 2.72 0.47 -7.27
C ILE A 40 3.72 0.49 -6.10
N GLY A 41 3.25 0.61 -4.86
CA GLY A 41 4.12 0.63 -3.67
C GLY A 41 4.90 -0.68 -3.47
N ALA A 42 4.30 -1.83 -3.81
CA ALA A 42 4.98 -3.13 -3.73
C ALA A 42 5.68 -3.52 -5.04
N PHE A 43 5.12 -3.10 -6.19
CA PHE A 43 5.60 -3.42 -7.54
C PHE A 43 5.66 -2.16 -8.41
N PRO A 44 6.74 -1.38 -8.35
CA PRO A 44 6.84 -0.08 -9.05
C PRO A 44 6.59 -0.13 -10.57
N ALA A 45 6.86 -1.26 -11.22
CA ALA A 45 6.53 -1.48 -12.64
C ALA A 45 5.02 -1.40 -12.93
N SER A 46 4.15 -1.63 -11.96
CA SER A 46 2.71 -1.59 -12.15
C SER A 46 2.20 -0.20 -12.48
N VAL A 47 2.99 0.87 -12.26
CA VAL A 47 2.66 2.24 -12.69
C VAL A 47 2.23 2.28 -14.16
N ASN A 48 2.83 1.44 -15.02
CA ASN A 48 2.51 1.36 -16.45
C ASN A 48 1.10 0.82 -16.75
N ASN A 49 0.43 0.23 -15.76
CA ASN A 49 -0.91 -0.35 -15.89
C ASN A 49 -2.00 0.54 -15.31
N HIS A 50 -1.65 1.74 -14.84
CA HIS A 50 -2.59 2.63 -14.16
C HIS A 50 -2.73 3.98 -14.87
N ASN A 51 -3.94 4.52 -14.82
CA ASN A 51 -4.26 5.89 -15.19
C ASN A 51 -5.19 6.42 -14.10
N VAL A 52 -4.66 7.30 -13.25
CA VAL A 52 -5.25 7.65 -11.97
C VAL A 52 -5.22 9.15 -11.79
N ALA A 53 -6.30 9.70 -11.25
CA ALA A 53 -6.31 11.04 -10.69
C ALA A 53 -7.23 11.03 -9.48
N TRP A 54 -6.68 11.23 -8.27
CA TRP A 54 -7.46 11.25 -7.05
C TRP A 54 -6.83 12.15 -5.97
N THR A 55 -7.63 12.57 -4.99
CA THR A 55 -7.18 13.23 -3.75
C THR A 55 -8.18 13.02 -2.62
N ASN A 56 -7.71 12.93 -1.36
CA ASN A 56 -8.56 13.01 -0.16
C ASN A 56 -8.62 14.41 0.47
N GLY A 57 -8.04 15.43 -0.16
CA GLY A 57 -7.85 16.74 0.44
C GLY A 57 -6.58 16.85 1.29
N ASP A 58 -6.03 15.72 1.74
CA ASP A 58 -4.81 15.62 2.54
C ASP A 58 -3.61 15.17 1.68
N ASP A 59 -3.90 14.37 0.67
CA ASP A 59 -2.96 13.78 -0.28
C ASP A 59 -3.60 13.72 -1.67
N PHE A 60 -2.78 13.61 -2.71
CA PHE A 60 -3.20 13.37 -4.08
C PHE A 60 -2.35 12.29 -4.74
N THR A 61 -2.87 11.65 -5.78
CA THR A 61 -2.07 10.85 -6.70
C THR A 61 -2.58 11.06 -8.11
N SER A 62 -1.66 11.32 -9.04
CA SER A 62 -1.93 11.42 -10.46
C SER A 62 -0.95 10.53 -11.20
N VAL A 63 -1.44 9.68 -12.12
CA VAL A 63 -0.65 8.81 -12.99
C VAL A 63 -1.23 8.89 -14.39
N TRP A 64 -0.40 9.18 -15.39
CA TRP A 64 -0.82 9.30 -16.78
C TRP A 64 0.27 8.84 -17.74
N ASN A 65 -0.13 8.40 -18.93
CA ASN A 65 0.81 8.07 -20.00
C ASN A 65 0.96 9.25 -20.97
N SER A 66 2.20 9.53 -21.35
CA SER A 66 2.58 10.49 -22.38
C SER A 66 3.55 9.81 -23.34
N ASP A 67 3.12 9.60 -24.58
CA ASP A 67 3.94 9.04 -25.67
C ASP A 67 4.67 7.74 -25.31
N GLY A 68 3.99 6.83 -24.60
CA GLY A 68 4.55 5.53 -24.21
C GLY A 68 5.39 5.54 -22.94
N THR A 69 5.58 6.72 -22.32
CA THR A 69 6.18 6.86 -20.98
C THR A 69 5.09 7.22 -19.98
N THR A 70 5.01 6.47 -18.90
CA THR A 70 4.09 6.75 -17.80
C THR A 70 4.77 7.64 -16.76
N TRP A 71 4.07 8.67 -16.33
CA TRP A 71 4.48 9.59 -15.29
C TRP A 71 3.45 9.55 -14.18
N GLY A 72 3.90 9.70 -12.94
CA GLY A 72 3.03 9.91 -11.81
C GLY A 72 3.63 10.80 -10.75
N PHE A 73 2.77 11.46 -9.99
CA PHE A 73 3.13 12.30 -8.86
C PHE A 73 2.12 12.10 -7.74
N SER A 74 2.60 12.14 -6.51
CA SER A 74 1.76 12.15 -5.31
C SER A 74 2.09 13.29 -4.36
N GLY A 75 1.10 13.69 -3.56
CA GLY A 75 1.25 14.60 -2.43
C GLY A 75 1.72 13.86 -1.19
N GLY A 76 1.92 14.54 -0.06
CA GLY A 76 0.82 14.69 0.90
C GLY A 76 0.94 15.91 1.82
N MET A 77 0.44 15.78 3.06
CA MET A 77 0.46 16.86 4.07
C MET A 77 1.77 16.98 4.85
N GLY A 78 2.77 16.12 4.57
CA GLY A 78 4.09 16.29 5.17
C GLY A 78 4.65 17.65 4.77
N ASN A 79 4.98 18.50 5.75
CA ASN A 79 5.59 19.81 5.46
C ASN A 79 6.94 19.68 4.75
N ASP A 80 7.49 18.47 4.73
CA ASP A 80 8.83 18.16 4.31
C ASP A 80 8.87 17.49 2.93
N ASP A 81 7.72 17.16 2.30
CA ASP A 81 7.67 16.51 0.99
C ASP A 81 8.17 17.46 -0.13
N VAL A 82 9.28 17.11 -0.78
CA VAL A 82 9.84 17.89 -1.90
C VAL A 82 9.39 17.32 -3.25
N VAL A 83 9.53 16.01 -3.44
CA VAL A 83 9.12 15.30 -4.66
C VAL A 83 8.67 13.90 -4.28
N ASN A 84 7.49 13.49 -4.76
CA ASN A 84 7.10 12.09 -4.85
C ASN A 84 6.72 11.79 -6.31
N MET A 85 7.59 11.08 -7.02
CA MET A 85 7.49 10.85 -8.45
C MET A 85 7.47 9.36 -8.76
N MET A 86 6.66 9.00 -9.75
CA MET A 86 6.57 7.68 -10.34
C MET A 86 6.92 7.79 -11.81
N TRP A 87 7.67 6.83 -12.33
CA TRP A 87 8.03 6.76 -13.72
C TRP A 87 7.92 5.33 -14.20
N GLY A 88 7.42 5.14 -15.42
CA GLY A 88 7.42 3.85 -16.08
C GLY A 88 7.63 3.97 -17.58
N ASN A 89 8.28 2.98 -18.15
CA ASN A 89 8.39 2.86 -19.59
C ASN A 89 8.49 1.37 -19.97
N GLY A 90 7.56 0.95 -20.83
CA GLY A 90 7.41 -0.46 -21.19
C GLY A 90 7.09 -1.30 -19.97
N SER A 91 8.02 -2.19 -19.60
CA SER A 91 7.86 -3.10 -18.47
C SER A 91 8.60 -2.66 -17.20
N MET A 92 9.36 -1.56 -17.24
CA MET A 92 10.11 -1.07 -16.09
C MET A 92 9.33 0.04 -15.38
N GLY A 93 9.48 0.12 -14.07
CA GLY A 93 8.99 1.25 -13.29
C GLY A 93 9.90 1.61 -12.12
N VAL A 94 9.85 2.87 -11.74
CA VAL A 94 10.60 3.47 -10.64
C VAL A 94 9.67 4.38 -9.84
N THR A 95 9.81 4.34 -8.52
CA THR A 95 9.27 5.36 -7.62
C THR A 95 10.42 6.06 -6.93
N PHE A 96 10.29 7.36 -6.69
CA PHE A 96 11.28 8.16 -5.98
C PHE A 96 10.58 9.20 -5.12
N GLY A 97 10.93 9.22 -3.84
CA GLY A 97 10.50 10.21 -2.87
C GLY A 97 11.70 10.95 -2.29
N LEU A 98 11.55 12.25 -2.07
CA LEU A 98 12.51 13.12 -1.42
C LEU A 98 11.78 13.99 -0.40
N GLY A 99 12.19 13.89 0.87
CA GLY A 99 11.75 14.74 1.96
C GLY A 99 12.91 15.59 2.48
N MET A 100 12.63 16.84 2.88
CA MET A 100 13.57 17.74 3.51
C MET A 100 12.89 18.53 4.62
N SER A 101 13.22 18.21 5.87
CA SER A 101 12.75 18.95 7.05
C SER A 101 13.77 20.02 7.44
N PRO A 102 13.33 21.23 7.81
CA PRO A 102 14.24 22.28 8.26
C PRO A 102 14.69 22.03 9.70
N GLU A 103 15.83 22.63 10.07
CA GLU A 103 16.26 22.71 11.47
C GLU A 103 15.18 23.41 12.31
N VAL A 104 14.82 22.81 13.43
CA VAL A 104 13.95 23.40 14.45
C VAL A 104 14.84 23.99 15.54
N VAL A 105 14.75 25.30 15.76
CA VAL A 105 15.46 25.97 16.87
C VAL A 105 14.70 25.74 18.17
N ALA A 106 15.42 25.42 19.25
CA ALA A 106 14.83 25.27 20.57
C ALA A 106 14.12 26.57 21.01
N ASP A 107 12.88 26.45 21.48
CA ASP A 107 12.10 27.56 22.02
C ASP A 107 11.48 27.17 23.36
N ALA A 108 12.05 27.71 24.45
CA ALA A 108 11.57 27.46 25.81
C ALA A 108 10.27 28.22 26.15
N THR A 109 9.78 29.08 25.25
CA THR A 109 8.58 29.90 25.46
C THR A 109 7.29 29.26 24.93
N THR A 110 7.39 28.22 24.11
CA THR A 110 6.24 27.42 23.66
C THR A 110 5.76 26.47 24.76
N THR A 111 4.52 25.97 24.66
CA THR A 111 3.95 24.99 25.61
C THR A 111 3.33 23.82 24.84
N PRO A 112 3.96 22.63 24.83
CA PRO A 112 5.26 22.32 25.46
C PRO A 112 6.42 23.08 24.80
N ALA A 113 7.54 23.22 25.52
CA ALA A 113 8.75 23.81 24.99
C ALA A 113 9.23 23.04 23.75
N THR A 114 9.61 23.74 22.70
CA THR A 114 10.09 23.16 21.45
C THR A 114 11.55 22.75 21.64
N ALA A 115 11.87 21.47 21.43
CA ALA A 115 13.25 20.99 21.42
C ALA A 115 13.93 21.34 20.10
N ALA A 116 15.26 21.51 20.13
CA ALA A 116 16.02 21.64 18.89
C ALA A 116 16.02 20.31 18.12
N VAL A 117 15.87 20.39 16.81
CA VAL A 117 15.94 19.24 15.89
C VAL A 117 16.79 19.67 14.69
N ASP A 118 17.77 18.87 14.31
CA ASP A 118 18.59 19.15 13.13
C ASP A 118 17.76 19.02 11.85
N ALA A 119 18.19 19.72 10.78
CA ALA A 119 17.58 19.52 9.47
C ALA A 119 17.84 18.08 8.96
N GLU A 120 16.84 17.45 8.37
CA GLU A 120 16.92 16.08 7.89
C GLU A 120 16.54 15.98 6.41
N THR A 121 17.27 15.17 5.66
CA THR A 121 16.90 14.79 4.29
C THR A 121 16.57 13.31 4.27
N THR A 122 15.34 12.97 3.90
CA THR A 122 14.88 11.59 3.75
C THR A 122 14.65 11.29 2.28
N TYR A 123 14.79 10.02 1.89
CA TYR A 123 14.48 9.60 0.54
C TYR A 123 13.97 8.17 0.54
N ASN A 124 13.11 7.88 -0.43
CA ASN A 124 12.69 6.53 -0.73
C ASN A 124 12.86 6.25 -2.22
N ILE A 125 13.09 4.98 -2.56
CA ILE A 125 13.22 4.53 -3.93
C ILE A 125 12.57 3.17 -4.09
N GLY A 126 11.82 3.02 -5.17
CA GLY A 126 11.33 1.74 -5.62
C GLY A 126 11.77 1.46 -7.05
N PHE A 127 12.02 0.19 -7.35
CA PHE A 127 12.26 -0.29 -8.71
C PHE A 127 11.44 -1.55 -8.96
N GLY A 128 10.89 -1.68 -10.16
CA GLY A 128 10.16 -2.88 -10.55
C GLY A 128 10.36 -3.23 -12.01
N MET A 129 10.22 -4.53 -12.28
CA MET A 129 10.25 -5.09 -13.63
C MET A 129 9.72 -6.53 -13.63
N PRO A 130 9.37 -7.10 -14.78
CA PRO A 130 9.30 -8.54 -14.94
C PRO A 130 10.68 -9.16 -14.75
N LEU A 131 10.81 -10.12 -13.83
CA LEU A 131 12.03 -10.85 -13.55
C LEU A 131 11.75 -12.36 -13.64
N ALA A 132 12.37 -13.03 -14.62
CA ALA A 132 12.22 -14.47 -14.84
C ALA A 132 10.76 -14.96 -14.94
N GLY A 133 9.88 -14.17 -15.57
CA GLY A 133 8.45 -14.50 -15.72
C GLY A 133 7.59 -14.21 -14.49
N MET A 134 8.12 -13.46 -13.53
CA MET A 134 7.45 -13.01 -12.32
C MET A 134 7.42 -11.47 -12.30
N ASP A 135 6.49 -10.88 -11.56
CA ASP A 135 6.55 -9.47 -11.21
C ASP A 135 7.55 -9.31 -10.06
N PHE A 136 8.52 -8.43 -10.22
CA PHE A 136 9.50 -8.07 -9.19
C PHE A 136 9.30 -6.62 -8.78
N GLY A 137 9.39 -6.37 -7.47
CA GLY A 137 9.51 -5.03 -6.89
C GLY A 137 10.58 -5.03 -5.80
N GLY A 138 11.46 -4.04 -5.83
CA GLY A 138 12.39 -3.72 -4.75
C GLY A 138 12.09 -2.32 -4.23
N THR A 139 12.15 -2.13 -2.92
CA THR A 139 11.84 -0.85 -2.26
C THR A 139 12.88 -0.54 -1.19
N TYR A 140 13.05 0.76 -0.94
CA TYR A 140 13.74 1.31 0.20
C TYR A 140 13.02 2.57 0.64
N ASP A 141 12.61 2.65 1.91
CA ASP A 141 11.81 3.79 2.42
C ASP A 141 12.64 4.85 3.18
N GLY A 142 13.97 4.68 3.23
CA GLY A 142 14.87 5.45 4.09
C GLY A 142 15.41 4.64 5.28
N SER A 143 14.78 3.52 5.60
CA SER A 143 15.22 2.63 6.68
C SER A 143 15.09 1.16 6.29
N THR A 144 13.95 0.77 5.77
CA THR A 144 13.58 -0.61 5.46
C THR A 144 13.85 -0.92 3.99
N ILE A 145 14.47 -2.08 3.74
CA ILE A 145 14.67 -2.63 2.40
C ILE A 145 13.61 -3.69 2.17
N GLY A 146 12.80 -3.55 1.11
CA GLY A 146 11.76 -4.51 0.74
C GLY A 146 12.03 -5.17 -0.61
N VAL A 147 11.61 -6.43 -0.75
CA VAL A 147 11.60 -7.21 -1.98
C VAL A 147 10.28 -7.98 -2.08
N ASN A 148 9.58 -7.77 -3.19
CA ASN A 148 8.34 -8.45 -3.51
C ASN A 148 8.48 -9.24 -4.81
N LEU A 149 7.92 -10.45 -4.82
CA LEU A 149 7.74 -11.28 -6.01
C LEU A 149 6.28 -11.69 -6.13
N ARG A 150 5.71 -11.59 -7.32
CA ARG A 150 4.41 -12.17 -7.63
C ARG A 150 4.51 -13.02 -8.88
N ARG A 151 3.95 -14.22 -8.84
CA ARG A 151 4.01 -15.17 -9.96
C ARG A 151 2.75 -16.01 -10.07
N ALA A 152 2.47 -16.46 -11.29
CA ALA A 152 1.52 -17.55 -11.49
C ALA A 152 2.02 -18.83 -10.79
N GLN A 153 1.11 -19.49 -10.09
CA GLN A 153 1.36 -20.70 -9.33
C GLN A 153 0.06 -21.48 -9.11
N ASP A 154 -0.10 -22.61 -9.81
CA ASP A 154 -1.27 -23.47 -9.66
C ASP A 154 -1.09 -24.47 -8.49
N ILE A 155 -1.67 -24.16 -7.33
CA ILE A 155 -1.70 -25.05 -6.17
C ILE A 155 -3.11 -25.06 -5.58
N TRP A 156 -3.78 -26.21 -5.69
CA TRP A 156 -5.13 -26.47 -5.16
C TRP A 156 -6.20 -25.50 -5.69
N LEU A 157 -6.50 -24.43 -4.95
CA LEU A 157 -7.51 -23.40 -5.28
C LEU A 157 -6.87 -22.04 -5.60
N TRP A 158 -5.54 -21.97 -5.61
CA TRP A 158 -4.78 -20.75 -5.83
C TRP A 158 -4.04 -20.82 -7.16
N ASP A 159 -4.05 -19.71 -7.88
CA ASP A 159 -3.41 -19.52 -9.18
C ASP A 159 -2.21 -18.55 -9.11
N THR A 160 -2.02 -17.89 -7.96
CA THR A 160 -0.99 -16.88 -7.77
C THR A 160 -0.27 -17.08 -6.45
N MET A 161 1.04 -16.83 -6.46
CA MET A 161 1.87 -16.76 -5.27
C MET A 161 2.47 -15.37 -5.15
N LEU A 162 2.31 -14.75 -3.98
CA LEU A 162 2.93 -13.50 -3.56
C LEU A 162 3.96 -13.81 -2.47
N ILE A 163 5.17 -13.30 -2.65
CA ILE A 163 6.28 -13.43 -1.69
C ILE A 163 6.73 -12.02 -1.34
N GLY A 164 6.79 -11.73 -0.04
CA GLY A 164 7.33 -10.50 0.50
C GLY A 164 8.50 -10.79 1.40
N PHE A 165 9.52 -9.96 1.33
CA PHE A 165 10.61 -9.91 2.29
C PHE A 165 10.90 -8.46 2.57
N ASP A 166 11.10 -8.12 3.83
CA ASP A 166 11.62 -6.82 4.22
C ASP A 166 12.55 -6.93 5.42
N THR A 167 13.46 -5.98 5.51
CA THR A 167 14.34 -5.86 6.66
C THR A 167 14.68 -4.42 6.94
N THR A 168 14.62 -4.07 8.21
CA THR A 168 15.10 -2.80 8.74
C THR A 168 16.41 -3.10 9.48
N PRO A 169 17.56 -2.60 8.99
CA PRO A 169 18.82 -2.74 9.70
C PRO A 169 18.76 -2.03 11.06
N GLU A 170 19.47 -2.58 12.05
CA GLU A 170 19.65 -1.88 13.33
C GLU A 170 20.38 -0.55 13.12
N ASP A 171 19.89 0.49 13.79
CA ASP A 171 20.56 1.79 13.92
C ASP A 171 20.71 2.12 15.41
N THR A 172 21.91 1.91 15.93
CA THR A 172 22.21 2.15 17.34
C THR A 172 22.20 3.62 17.72
N ASP A 173 22.42 4.53 16.77
CA ASP A 173 22.45 5.96 17.01
C ASP A 173 21.03 6.53 17.06
N ALA A 174 20.14 6.04 16.18
CA ALA A 174 18.71 6.36 16.20
C ALA A 174 17.89 5.54 17.21
N GLY A 175 18.46 4.45 17.75
CA GLY A 175 17.76 3.52 18.63
C GLY A 175 16.77 2.60 17.90
N THR A 176 16.94 2.43 16.58
CA THR A 176 16.12 1.55 15.74
C THR A 176 16.58 0.11 15.92
N LEU A 177 15.68 -0.75 16.38
CA LEU A 177 15.93 -2.19 16.47
C LEU A 177 15.88 -2.83 15.08
N ALA A 178 16.66 -3.90 14.88
CA ALA A 178 16.58 -4.68 13.65
C ALA A 178 15.18 -5.31 13.51
N ASP A 179 14.63 -5.30 12.30
CA ASP A 179 13.40 -6.01 11.93
C ASP A 179 13.64 -6.84 10.67
N MET A 180 13.00 -8.00 10.60
CA MET A 180 13.00 -8.85 9.42
C MET A 180 11.67 -9.57 9.29
N ASN A 181 10.99 -9.33 8.18
CA ASN A 181 9.73 -9.97 7.84
C ASN A 181 9.85 -10.78 6.55
N PHE A 182 9.17 -11.91 6.51
CA PHE A 182 9.08 -12.78 5.34
C PHE A 182 7.69 -13.38 5.24
N GLY A 183 7.04 -13.21 4.10
CA GLY A 183 5.70 -13.71 3.84
C GLY A 183 5.63 -14.49 2.53
N VAL A 184 4.88 -15.60 2.52
CA VAL A 184 4.50 -16.34 1.31
C VAL A 184 3.01 -16.60 1.34
N HIS A 185 2.29 -16.05 0.36
CA HIS A 185 0.85 -16.16 0.23
C HIS A 185 0.48 -16.82 -1.10
N CYS A 186 -0.33 -17.88 -1.05
CA CYS A 186 -1.01 -18.42 -2.22
C CYS A 186 -2.42 -17.83 -2.25
N TYR A 187 -2.85 -17.32 -3.39
CA TYR A 187 -4.15 -16.68 -3.54
C TYR A 187 -4.74 -16.84 -4.95
N SER A 188 -6.03 -16.54 -5.07
CA SER A 188 -6.75 -16.35 -6.32
C SER A 188 -7.72 -15.18 -6.20
N ASN A 189 -7.81 -14.38 -7.25
CA ASN A 189 -8.88 -13.40 -7.44
C ASN A 189 -9.85 -13.94 -8.48
N ASN A 190 -11.01 -14.40 -8.03
CA ASN A 190 -12.04 -14.93 -8.90
C ASN A 190 -13.00 -13.82 -9.31
N SER A 191 -13.14 -13.59 -10.62
CA SER A 191 -14.18 -12.72 -11.16
C SER A 191 -15.52 -13.47 -11.26
N TYR A 192 -16.57 -12.79 -10.82
CA TYR A 192 -17.95 -13.22 -10.87
C TYR A 192 -18.75 -12.24 -11.74
N GLU A 193 -20.04 -12.53 -11.95
CA GLU A 193 -20.93 -11.63 -12.69
C GLU A 193 -21.05 -10.25 -12.05
N ASN A 194 -21.42 -9.25 -12.85
CA ASN A 194 -21.70 -7.86 -12.41
C ASN A 194 -20.52 -7.16 -11.72
N GLY A 195 -19.28 -7.36 -12.20
CA GLY A 195 -18.12 -6.64 -11.68
C GLY A 195 -17.79 -6.98 -10.23
N THR A 196 -18.01 -8.23 -9.83
CA THR A 196 -17.67 -8.72 -8.50
C THR A 196 -16.40 -9.56 -8.58
N ASN A 197 -15.42 -9.28 -7.72
CA ASN A 197 -14.19 -10.04 -7.58
C ASN A 197 -14.06 -10.55 -6.14
N GLY A 198 -13.70 -11.82 -5.98
CA GLY A 198 -13.46 -12.43 -4.67
C GLY A 198 -12.01 -12.90 -4.53
N LEU A 199 -11.36 -12.50 -3.44
CA LEU A 199 -10.06 -12.97 -2.99
C LEU A 199 -10.23 -14.10 -1.98
N PHE A 200 -9.47 -15.17 -2.18
CA PHE A 200 -9.19 -16.15 -1.14
C PHE A 200 -7.68 -16.42 -1.10
N ALA A 201 -7.05 -16.17 0.05
CA ALA A 201 -5.62 -16.34 0.25
C ALA A 201 -5.29 -17.08 1.54
N LEU A 202 -4.22 -17.88 1.48
CA LEU A 202 -3.54 -18.48 2.63
C LEU A 202 -2.07 -18.08 2.62
N GLY A 203 -1.60 -17.57 3.75
CA GLY A 203 -0.24 -17.09 3.95
C GLY A 203 0.49 -17.80 5.07
N PHE A 204 1.80 -17.89 4.93
CA PHE A 204 2.74 -18.11 6.02
C PHE A 204 3.61 -16.87 6.16
N GLU A 205 3.69 -16.34 7.36
CA GLU A 205 4.52 -15.17 7.67
C GLU A 205 5.47 -15.50 8.82
N TYR A 206 6.67 -14.95 8.74
CA TYR A 206 7.69 -14.94 9.76
C TYR A 206 8.07 -13.48 10.02
N GLY A 207 8.20 -13.10 11.29
CA GLY A 207 8.69 -11.78 11.70
C GLY A 207 9.63 -11.92 12.88
N ALA A 208 10.70 -11.12 12.92
CA ALA A 208 11.61 -11.06 14.06
C ALA A 208 12.04 -9.61 14.32
N TYR A 209 11.69 -9.09 15.49
CA TYR A 209 11.90 -7.70 15.88
C TYR A 209 12.80 -7.61 17.11
N GLY A 210 13.99 -7.01 16.95
CA GLY A 210 14.98 -6.87 18.00
C GLY A 210 15.34 -8.20 18.67
N GLU A 211 15.21 -8.24 20.00
CA GLU A 211 15.43 -9.44 20.82
C GLU A 211 14.11 -10.17 21.19
N GLU A 212 12.97 -9.78 20.61
CA GLU A 212 11.69 -10.43 20.88
C GLU A 212 11.61 -11.82 20.23
N ASP A 213 10.72 -12.67 20.75
CA ASP A 213 10.46 -13.98 20.16
C ASP A 213 9.89 -13.81 18.74
N ALA A 214 10.41 -14.61 17.80
CA ALA A 214 9.94 -14.57 16.43
C ALA A 214 8.46 -14.96 16.31
N VAL A 215 7.73 -14.22 15.49
CA VAL A 215 6.32 -14.47 15.15
C VAL A 215 6.27 -15.41 13.96
N MET A 216 5.34 -16.39 13.97
CA MET A 216 5.14 -17.33 12.88
C MET A 216 3.65 -17.52 12.58
N ASN A 217 3.11 -16.75 11.64
CA ASN A 217 1.67 -16.73 11.39
C ASN A 217 1.23 -17.66 10.25
N LEU A 218 0.10 -18.32 10.46
CA LEU A 218 -0.77 -18.82 9.40
C LEU A 218 -1.91 -17.81 9.19
N VAL A 219 -1.92 -17.17 8.02
CA VAL A 219 -2.81 -16.04 7.72
C VAL A 219 -3.86 -16.44 6.70
N TRP A 220 -5.12 -16.15 7.00
CA TRP A 220 -6.27 -16.39 6.14
C TRP A 220 -6.88 -15.05 5.75
N ASN A 221 -6.92 -14.77 4.45
CA ASN A 221 -7.57 -13.57 3.92
C ASN A 221 -8.71 -13.97 2.99
N PHE A 222 -9.87 -13.39 3.25
CA PHE A 222 -11.02 -13.44 2.37
C PHE A 222 -11.40 -12.01 2.06
N ALA A 223 -11.64 -11.69 0.81
CA ALA A 223 -12.19 -10.39 0.49
C ALA A 223 -13.10 -10.46 -0.73
N VAL A 224 -14.06 -9.55 -0.80
CA VAL A 224 -14.96 -9.40 -1.93
C VAL A 224 -15.03 -7.92 -2.23
N GLU A 225 -14.82 -7.57 -3.49
CA GLU A 225 -15.25 -6.29 -4.04
C GLU A 225 -16.36 -6.51 -5.05
N SER A 226 -17.38 -5.65 -5.06
CA SER A 226 -18.53 -5.80 -5.94
C SER A 226 -19.01 -4.45 -6.40
N ALA A 227 -19.08 -4.23 -7.71
CA ALA A 227 -19.79 -3.10 -8.26
C ALA A 227 -21.29 -3.21 -7.91
N MET A 228 -21.76 -2.35 -7.00
CA MET A 228 -23.19 -2.28 -6.67
C MET A 228 -24.00 -1.72 -7.84
N THR A 229 -23.39 -0.79 -8.57
CA THR A 229 -23.90 -0.09 -9.78
C THR A 229 -22.72 0.61 -10.45
N ASP A 230 -22.94 1.24 -11.60
CA ASP A 230 -21.92 2.05 -12.31
C ASP A 230 -21.32 3.18 -11.45
N TRP A 231 -21.98 3.53 -10.33
CA TRP A 231 -21.56 4.61 -9.44
C TRP A 231 -20.92 4.14 -8.13
N ALA A 232 -20.89 2.84 -7.78
CA ALA A 232 -20.25 2.37 -6.55
C ALA A 232 -19.76 0.92 -6.53
N THR A 233 -18.72 0.68 -5.73
CA THR A 233 -18.13 -0.61 -5.39
C THR A 233 -18.20 -0.83 -3.87
N LEU A 234 -18.82 -1.91 -3.42
CA LEU A 234 -18.72 -2.37 -2.03
C LEU A 234 -17.50 -3.27 -1.87
N ARG A 235 -16.80 -3.16 -0.74
CA ARG A 235 -15.66 -3.97 -0.35
C ARG A 235 -15.87 -4.55 1.03
N VAL A 236 -15.60 -5.83 1.18
CA VAL A 236 -15.67 -6.53 2.47
C VAL A 236 -14.49 -7.47 2.56
N GLY A 237 -13.69 -7.35 3.61
CA GLY A 237 -12.61 -8.26 3.95
C GLY A 237 -12.83 -8.96 5.27
N TYR A 238 -12.20 -10.11 5.39
CA TYR A 238 -12.06 -10.85 6.63
C TYR A 238 -10.66 -11.44 6.70
N ASN A 239 -9.95 -11.12 7.78
CA ASN A 239 -8.57 -11.51 7.99
C ASN A 239 -8.46 -12.21 9.34
N LYS A 240 -7.71 -13.31 9.39
CA LYS A 240 -7.43 -14.05 10.62
C LYS A 240 -6.00 -14.57 10.58
N ALA A 241 -5.28 -14.46 11.69
CA ALA A 241 -3.95 -15.03 11.84
C ALA A 241 -3.90 -15.96 13.06
N HIS A 242 -3.24 -17.11 12.90
CA HIS A 242 -2.86 -17.97 14.01
C HIS A 242 -1.34 -17.96 14.14
N ASP A 243 -0.84 -17.61 15.32
CA ASP A 243 0.60 -17.55 15.59
C ASP A 243 1.09 -18.87 16.20
N PHE A 244 2.01 -19.52 15.48
CA PHE A 244 2.73 -20.71 15.93
C PHE A 244 3.98 -20.38 16.76
N GLY A 245 4.44 -19.13 16.75
CA GLY A 245 5.61 -18.64 17.49
C GLY A 245 5.37 -18.48 18.99
N GLY A 246 4.10 -18.61 19.44
CA GLY A 246 3.73 -18.54 20.85
C GLY A 246 3.20 -17.18 21.31
N GLY A 247 3.09 -16.21 20.39
CA GLY A 247 2.46 -14.92 20.61
C GLY A 247 0.92 -14.96 20.59
N ALA A 248 0.32 -13.78 20.67
CA ALA A 248 -1.13 -13.63 20.72
C ALA A 248 -1.76 -13.87 19.34
N ASN A 249 -2.77 -14.75 19.29
CA ASN A 249 -3.54 -14.96 18.07
C ASN A 249 -4.39 -13.72 17.71
N SER A 250 -4.43 -13.38 16.43
CA SER A 250 -5.34 -12.34 15.93
C SER A 250 -6.69 -12.95 15.56
N GLY A 251 -7.71 -12.61 16.35
CA GLY A 251 -9.10 -13.00 16.09
C GLY A 251 -9.56 -12.47 14.73
N GLY A 252 -10.47 -13.20 14.09
CA GLY A 252 -10.99 -12.78 12.79
C GLY A 252 -11.69 -11.43 12.86
N ALA A 253 -11.29 -10.48 12.01
CA ALA A 253 -11.90 -9.16 11.93
C ALA A 253 -12.56 -8.96 10.57
N VAL A 254 -13.79 -8.42 10.56
CA VAL A 254 -14.45 -7.97 9.33
C VAL A 254 -14.08 -6.52 9.11
N VAL A 255 -13.56 -6.21 7.93
CA VAL A 255 -13.32 -4.85 7.47
C VAL A 255 -14.26 -4.57 6.31
N MET A 256 -14.83 -3.37 6.26
CA MET A 256 -15.75 -2.99 5.18
C MET A 256 -15.31 -1.65 4.60
N GLY A 257 -15.43 -1.52 3.29
CA GLY A 257 -15.24 -0.29 2.55
C GLY A 257 -16.35 -0.11 1.53
N LEU A 258 -16.67 1.13 1.21
CA LEU A 258 -17.47 1.48 0.05
C LEU A 258 -16.55 2.27 -0.89
N GLY A 259 -16.87 2.36 -2.17
CA GLY A 259 -16.16 3.17 -3.16
C GLY A 259 -17.17 3.67 -4.16
N PHE A 260 -16.96 4.86 -4.73
CA PHE A 260 -17.88 5.45 -5.70
C PHE A 260 -17.13 5.74 -7.01
N ASN A 261 -17.74 5.40 -8.14
CA ASN A 261 -17.22 5.68 -9.48
C ASN A 261 -17.83 6.98 -10.00
N TYR A 262 -16.97 7.98 -10.25
CA TYR A 262 -17.37 9.26 -10.82
C TYR A 262 -16.95 9.33 -12.29
N GLY A 263 -17.84 8.94 -13.20
CA GLY A 263 -17.57 9.02 -14.65
C GLY A 263 -18.35 8.08 -15.57
N SER A 264 -19.41 7.41 -15.09
CA SER A 264 -20.35 6.68 -15.96
C SER A 264 -21.16 7.63 -16.85
#